data_AF-A0A925YT62-F1
#
_entry.id   AF-A0A925YT62-F1
#
_cell.length_a   1.000
_cell.length_b   1.000
_cell.length_c   1.000
_cell.angle_alpha   90.00
_cell.angle_beta   90.00
_cell.angle_gamma   90.00
#
_symmetry.space_group_name_H-M   'P 1'
#
loop_
_entity.id
_entity.type
_entity.pdbx_description
1 polymer ?
#
loop_
_entity_poly.entity_id
_entity_poly.type
_entity_poly.pdbx_seq_one_letter_code
_entity_poly.pdbx_strand_id
1 'polypeptide(L)'
;MMIVVLITTEARAKPKAPVFDLPTPPQAEAQEYVKSFAADYERVSADPAYLVAPSKAGEWSCELSETEKYTAFGLSMALPEEMEKARKQIRKSLREAGMDPDSATLMKYENIRIIPVSAQAKEGKLDGEADVWTEYTMSNDSSQSMNMGEKTIEFKTSSRSEVKSRGRYVFEAGVLKTSVVVQMIETKISTIYSDAAMNTMMEKNKLPPAAPTLNFIYGGSPVFKQISFMVADSPIVKAGLLKPSVKYKPQVTLMLISDAGEDQMKMEMYQGKRPLSIGYTKNGKPDGEQIIYMEDFVTKSKMRLDQMPGMERAKFVTINGEQLIEKRTYFKNGLEIKTAAPTP
;
A
#
# COMPACT_ATOMS: atom_id res chain seq x y z
N MET A 1 -12.13 59.13 16.65
CA MET A 1 -11.53 58.25 17.67
C MET A 1 -11.18 56.94 16.97
N MET A 2 -9.90 56.73 16.69
CA MET A 2 -9.39 55.62 15.86
C MET A 2 -9.14 54.42 16.77
N ILE A 3 -9.82 53.30 16.53
CA ILE A 3 -9.60 52.06 17.26
C ILE A 3 -8.50 51.28 16.53
N VAL A 4 -7.32 51.24 17.14
CA VAL A 4 -6.23 50.36 16.75
C VAL A 4 -6.55 48.97 17.31
N VAL A 5 -6.87 48.01 16.45
CA VAL A 5 -6.98 46.60 16.83
C VAL A 5 -5.59 45.98 16.70
N LEU A 6 -4.95 45.71 17.85
CA LEU A 6 -3.73 44.90 17.93
C LEU A 6 -4.05 43.47 17.49
N ILE A 7 -3.42 43.02 16.40
CA ILE A 7 -3.32 41.61 16.06
C ILE A 7 -2.20 41.03 16.92
N THR A 8 -2.57 40.33 17.98
CA THR A 8 -1.63 39.49 18.74
C THR A 8 -1.34 38.23 17.92
N THR A 9 -0.11 38.10 17.44
CA THR A 9 0.45 36.88 16.87
C THR A 9 0.54 35.81 17.95
N GLU A 10 -0.43 34.89 17.98
CA GLU A 10 -0.31 33.70 18.80
C GLU A 10 0.85 32.83 18.30
N ALA A 11 1.67 32.42 19.28
CA ALA A 11 2.87 31.64 19.10
C ALA A 11 2.56 30.33 18.36
N ARG A 12 3.43 29.97 17.40
CA ARG A 12 3.44 28.65 16.76
C ARG A 12 3.37 27.57 17.82
N ALA A 13 2.21 26.91 17.91
CA ALA A 13 2.08 25.68 18.67
C ALA A 13 3.15 24.70 18.16
N LYS A 14 3.91 24.10 19.08
CA LYS A 14 4.83 23.00 18.75
C LYS A 14 4.06 21.93 17.96
N PRO A 15 4.70 21.29 16.96
CA PRO A 15 4.08 20.19 16.23
C PRO A 15 3.65 19.11 17.24
N LYS A 16 2.35 18.85 17.33
CA LYS A 16 1.85 17.71 18.12
C LYS A 16 2.43 16.45 17.48
N ALA A 17 3.12 15.64 18.27
CA ALA A 17 3.66 14.37 17.81
C ALA A 17 2.59 13.58 17.04
N PRO A 18 2.97 12.84 15.98
CA PRO A 18 2.01 12.05 15.22
C PRO A 18 1.22 11.13 16.16
N VAL A 19 -0.09 10.98 15.89
CA VAL A 19 -1.05 10.23 16.74
C VAL A 19 -0.81 8.71 16.70
N PHE A 20 0.24 8.26 16.02
CA PHE A 20 0.57 6.86 15.78
C PHE A 20 2.08 6.59 15.91
N ASP A 21 2.41 5.33 16.19
CA ASP A 21 3.78 4.84 16.29
C ASP A 21 4.41 4.75 14.88
N LEU A 22 5.48 5.50 14.64
CA LEU A 22 6.19 5.47 13.37
C LEU A 22 7.01 4.19 13.19
N PRO A 23 7.11 3.67 11.94
CA PRO A 23 8.01 2.58 11.59
C PRO A 23 9.47 2.84 12.02
N THR A 24 10.15 1.86 12.61
CA THR A 24 11.59 1.95 12.96
C THR A 24 12.43 0.93 12.19
N PRO A 25 12.59 1.10 10.86
CA PRO A 25 13.45 0.22 10.07
C PRO A 25 14.91 0.32 10.53
N PRO A 26 15.70 -0.76 10.43
CA PRO A 26 17.10 -0.77 10.84
C PRO A 26 18.01 0.02 9.89
N GLN A 27 17.62 0.22 8.62
CA GLN A 27 18.41 0.94 7.62
C GLN A 27 18.36 2.45 7.85
N ALA A 28 19.52 3.11 7.90
CA ALA A 28 19.62 4.55 8.13
C ALA A 28 18.91 5.36 7.02
N GLU A 29 19.05 4.92 5.77
CA GLU A 29 18.40 5.54 4.62
C GLU A 29 16.87 5.46 4.73
N ALA A 30 16.34 4.33 5.21
CA ALA A 30 14.90 4.19 5.44
C ALA A 30 14.41 5.08 6.59
N GLN A 31 15.24 5.33 7.62
CA GLN A 31 14.89 6.24 8.71
C GLN A 31 14.78 7.71 8.25
N GLU A 32 15.55 8.14 7.24
CA GLU A 32 15.39 9.47 6.64
C GLU A 32 14.03 9.63 5.94
N TYR A 33 13.52 8.57 5.30
CA TYR A 33 12.17 8.57 4.75
C TYR A 33 11.09 8.55 5.84
N VAL A 34 11.33 7.92 7.00
CA VAL A 34 10.40 8.00 8.15
C VAL A 34 10.26 9.44 8.64
N LYS A 35 11.37 10.19 8.74
CA LYS A 35 11.35 11.62 9.09
C LYS A 35 10.62 12.44 8.04
N SER A 36 10.90 12.20 6.76
CA SER A 36 10.25 12.88 5.63
C SER A 36 8.74 12.64 5.64
N PHE A 37 8.32 11.39 5.85
CA PHE A 37 6.92 11.01 6.01
C PHE A 37 6.26 11.75 7.18
N ALA A 38 6.89 11.81 8.35
CA ALA A 38 6.31 12.51 9.50
C ALA A 38 6.04 13.99 9.20
N ALA A 39 6.98 14.67 8.53
CA ALA A 39 6.83 16.07 8.13
C ALA A 39 5.75 16.25 7.04
N ASP A 40 5.73 15.39 6.02
CA ASP A 40 4.71 15.43 4.97
C ASP A 40 3.32 15.12 5.52
N TYR A 41 3.20 14.14 6.43
CA TYR A 41 1.94 13.80 7.07
C TYR A 41 1.40 14.96 7.91
N GLU A 42 2.25 15.63 8.69
CA GLU A 42 1.85 16.82 9.45
C GLU A 42 1.34 17.93 8.51
N ARG A 43 2.09 18.21 7.43
CA ARG A 43 1.70 19.20 6.42
C ARG A 43 0.36 18.88 5.77
N VAL A 44 0.13 17.63 5.38
CA VAL A 44 -1.12 17.18 4.76
C VAL A 44 -2.27 17.24 5.77
N SER A 45 -2.03 16.82 7.01
CA SER A 45 -3.06 16.81 8.06
C SER A 45 -3.46 18.22 8.51
N ALA A 46 -2.57 19.20 8.38
CA ALA A 46 -2.83 20.60 8.68
C ALA A 46 -3.62 21.33 7.57
N ASP A 47 -3.70 20.75 6.36
CA ASP A 47 -4.38 21.34 5.21
C ASP A 47 -5.53 20.45 4.72
N PRO A 48 -6.78 20.71 5.15
CA PRO A 48 -7.96 19.97 4.70
C PRO A 48 -8.20 20.05 3.18
N ALA A 49 -7.62 21.06 2.50
CA ALA A 49 -7.75 21.24 1.07
C ALA A 49 -6.63 20.56 0.26
N TYR A 50 -5.65 19.91 0.91
CA TYR A 50 -4.46 19.39 0.25
C TYR A 50 -4.77 18.45 -0.94
N LEU A 51 -5.78 17.58 -0.75
CA LEU A 51 -6.25 16.62 -1.76
C LEU A 51 -7.53 17.04 -2.48
N VAL A 52 -8.03 18.25 -2.22
CA VAL A 52 -9.19 18.80 -2.93
C VAL A 52 -8.72 19.23 -4.32
N ALA A 53 -9.51 18.87 -5.34
CA ALA A 53 -9.21 19.24 -6.72
C ALA A 53 -9.07 20.77 -6.84
N PRO A 54 -8.04 21.27 -7.55
CA PRO A 54 -7.91 22.70 -7.77
C PRO A 54 -9.13 23.22 -8.54
N SER A 55 -9.68 24.36 -8.12
CA SER A 55 -10.88 24.95 -8.73
C SER A 55 -10.66 25.45 -10.17
N LYS A 56 -9.39 25.65 -10.55
CA LYS A 56 -8.96 25.95 -11.92
C LYS A 56 -7.85 24.98 -12.29
N ALA A 57 -7.98 24.32 -13.43
CA ALA A 57 -6.88 23.55 -13.98
C ALA A 57 -5.75 24.51 -14.39
N GLY A 58 -4.52 24.22 -13.98
CA GLY A 58 -3.36 24.89 -14.56
C GLY A 58 -3.21 24.48 -16.02
N GLU A 59 -2.44 25.27 -16.77
CA GLU A 59 -2.02 24.90 -18.12
C GLU A 59 -0.68 24.16 -18.05
N TRP A 60 -0.51 23.17 -18.92
CA TRP A 60 0.78 22.51 -19.08
C TRP A 60 1.76 23.48 -19.75
N SER A 61 2.98 23.59 -19.22
CA SER A 61 4.04 24.43 -19.78
C SER A 61 4.62 23.89 -21.10
N CYS A 62 4.32 22.63 -21.44
CA CYS A 62 4.63 21.99 -22.70
C CYS A 62 3.49 21.07 -23.15
N GLU A 63 3.42 20.79 -24.45
CA GLU A 63 2.47 19.81 -24.96
C GLU A 63 2.92 18.40 -24.55
N LEU A 64 2.02 17.65 -23.91
CA LEU A 64 2.26 16.27 -23.50
C LEU A 64 1.14 15.39 -24.05
N SER A 65 1.52 14.31 -24.73
CA SER A 65 0.59 13.26 -25.14
C SER A 65 -0.02 12.58 -23.91
N GLU A 66 -1.13 11.88 -24.10
CA GLU A 66 -1.77 11.11 -23.01
C GLU A 66 -0.85 10.03 -22.46
N THR A 67 -0.13 9.33 -23.34
CA THR A 67 0.87 8.31 -22.97
C THR A 67 1.98 8.88 -22.08
N GLU A 68 2.49 10.07 -22.41
CA GLU A 68 3.51 10.74 -21.61
C GLU A 68 2.95 11.14 -20.24
N LYS A 69 1.73 11.71 -20.18
CA LYS A 69 1.08 12.04 -18.91
C LYS A 69 0.88 10.80 -18.04
N TYR A 70 0.36 9.73 -18.60
CA TYR A 70 0.05 8.52 -17.82
C TYR A 70 1.34 7.87 -17.32
N THR A 71 2.39 7.84 -18.15
CA THR A 71 3.69 7.30 -17.75
C THR A 71 4.35 8.16 -16.68
N ALA A 72 4.40 9.48 -16.87
CA ALA A 72 5.05 10.42 -15.96
C ALA A 72 4.42 10.44 -14.56
N PHE A 73 3.10 10.21 -14.47
CA PHE A 73 2.34 10.34 -13.22
C PHE A 73 1.84 9.00 -12.66
N GLY A 74 2.49 7.89 -13.03
CA GLY A 74 2.27 6.58 -12.39
C GLY A 74 0.94 5.90 -12.75
N LEU A 75 0.37 6.23 -13.90
CA LEU A 75 -0.88 5.70 -14.45
C LEU A 75 -0.64 4.91 -15.74
N SER A 76 0.57 4.38 -15.96
CA SER A 76 0.91 3.58 -17.14
C SER A 76 0.01 2.35 -17.29
N MET A 77 -0.46 1.77 -16.18
CA MET A 77 -1.43 0.67 -16.17
C MET A 77 -2.84 1.08 -16.63
N ALA A 78 -3.11 2.34 -16.95
CA ALA A 78 -4.32 2.73 -17.67
C ALA A 78 -4.15 2.65 -19.20
N LEU A 79 -2.92 2.53 -19.70
CA LEU A 79 -2.64 2.41 -21.12
C LEU A 79 -2.99 1.00 -21.62
N PRO A 80 -3.73 0.86 -22.75
CA PRO A 80 -4.14 -0.44 -23.27
C PRO A 80 -2.98 -1.42 -23.51
N GLU A 81 -1.86 -0.92 -24.03
CA GLU A 81 -0.68 -1.74 -24.33
C GLU A 81 -0.03 -2.33 -23.08
N GLU A 82 0.13 -1.52 -22.03
CA GLU A 82 0.69 -1.96 -20.75
C GLU A 82 -0.25 -2.93 -20.04
N MET A 83 -1.55 -2.67 -20.11
CA MET A 83 -2.57 -3.60 -19.59
C MET A 83 -2.56 -4.94 -20.30
N GLU A 84 -2.38 -4.97 -21.61
CA GLU A 84 -2.30 -6.22 -22.36
C GLU A 84 -1.00 -6.98 -22.09
N LYS A 85 0.13 -6.27 -21.93
CA LYS A 85 1.40 -6.88 -21.48
C LYS A 85 1.24 -7.53 -20.11
N ALA A 86 0.66 -6.80 -19.14
CA ALA A 86 0.38 -7.33 -17.81
C ALA A 86 -0.56 -8.53 -17.86
N ARG A 87 -1.62 -8.48 -18.68
CA ARG A 87 -2.55 -9.61 -18.89
C ARG A 87 -1.83 -10.85 -19.38
N LYS A 88 -0.97 -10.71 -20.41
CA LYS A 88 -0.19 -11.84 -20.94
C LYS A 88 0.73 -12.44 -19.88
N GLN A 89 1.40 -11.60 -19.09
CA GLN A 89 2.30 -12.05 -18.04
C GLN A 89 1.57 -12.76 -16.89
N ILE A 90 0.43 -12.24 -16.44
CA ILE A 90 -0.40 -12.88 -15.40
C ILE A 90 -0.95 -14.20 -15.91
N ARG A 91 -1.51 -14.25 -17.12
CA ARG A 91 -2.01 -15.50 -17.74
C ARG A 91 -0.92 -16.56 -17.83
N LYS A 92 0.30 -16.17 -18.25
CA LYS A 92 1.45 -17.08 -18.30
C LYS A 92 1.78 -17.61 -16.89
N SER A 93 1.84 -16.73 -15.90
CA SER A 93 2.17 -17.09 -14.52
C SER A 93 1.13 -18.04 -13.91
N LEU A 94 -0.17 -17.82 -14.17
CA LEU A 94 -1.25 -18.70 -13.74
C LEU A 94 -1.13 -20.10 -14.37
N ARG A 95 -0.85 -20.18 -15.68
CA ARG A 95 -0.61 -21.48 -16.35
C ARG A 95 0.56 -22.23 -15.74
N GLU A 96 1.66 -21.53 -15.46
CA GLU A 96 2.85 -22.13 -14.84
C GLU A 96 2.58 -22.60 -13.39
N ALA A 97 1.61 -21.99 -12.71
CA ALA A 97 1.14 -22.41 -11.38
C ALA A 97 0.05 -23.50 -11.43
N GLY A 98 -0.33 -23.99 -12.62
CA GLY A 98 -1.41 -24.96 -12.78
C GLY A 98 -2.82 -24.40 -12.52
N MET A 99 -2.97 -23.08 -12.60
CA MET A 99 -4.24 -22.37 -12.40
C MET A 99 -4.88 -21.98 -13.74
N ASP A 100 -6.19 -21.74 -13.72
CA ASP A 100 -6.92 -21.24 -14.89
C ASP A 100 -6.41 -19.85 -15.32
N PRO A 101 -5.85 -19.67 -16.53
CA PRO A 101 -5.39 -18.36 -17.00
C PRO A 101 -6.50 -17.30 -17.07
N ASP A 102 -7.76 -17.68 -17.22
CA ASP A 102 -8.87 -16.75 -17.32
C ASP A 102 -9.39 -16.28 -15.94
N SER A 103 -8.83 -16.83 -14.86
CA SER A 103 -9.01 -16.30 -13.49
C SER A 103 -8.21 -15.01 -13.22
N ALA A 104 -7.43 -14.53 -14.19
CA ALA A 104 -6.64 -13.31 -14.08
C ALA A 104 -7.52 -12.08 -13.81
N THR A 105 -7.45 -11.54 -12.60
CA THR A 105 -8.11 -10.27 -12.26
C THR A 105 -7.14 -9.12 -12.43
N LEU A 106 -7.44 -8.22 -13.35
CA LEU A 106 -6.70 -6.99 -13.57
C LEU A 106 -7.51 -5.78 -13.10
N MET A 107 -6.81 -4.80 -12.56
CA MET A 107 -7.43 -3.53 -12.17
C MET A 107 -7.79 -2.73 -13.42
N LYS A 108 -9.02 -2.25 -13.49
CA LYS A 108 -9.49 -1.29 -14.50
C LYS A 108 -9.32 0.11 -13.96
N TYR A 109 -8.90 1.03 -14.82
CA TYR A 109 -8.75 2.45 -14.50
C TYR A 109 -9.75 3.26 -15.34
N GLU A 110 -10.53 4.10 -14.70
CA GLU A 110 -11.60 4.88 -15.33
C GLU A 110 -11.62 6.32 -14.77
N ASN A 111 -12.31 7.23 -15.48
CA ASN A 111 -12.53 8.61 -15.05
C ASN A 111 -11.23 9.37 -14.69
N ILE A 112 -10.15 9.10 -15.42
CA ILE A 112 -8.83 9.62 -15.13
C ILE A 112 -8.77 11.12 -15.43
N ARG A 113 -8.32 11.88 -14.45
CA ARG A 113 -8.06 13.32 -14.55
C ARG A 113 -6.65 13.57 -14.04
N ILE A 114 -5.85 14.27 -14.85
CA ILE A 114 -4.49 14.69 -14.50
C ILE A 114 -4.44 16.20 -14.71
N ILE A 115 -4.33 16.95 -13.62
CA ILE A 115 -4.42 18.40 -13.61
C ILE A 115 -3.10 18.96 -13.09
N PRO A 116 -2.34 19.72 -13.90
CA PRO A 116 -1.16 20.39 -13.39
C PRO A 116 -1.60 21.53 -12.45
N VAL A 117 -1.00 21.59 -11.28
CA VAL A 117 -1.04 22.77 -10.41
C VAL A 117 0.07 23.73 -10.83
N SER A 118 1.26 23.19 -11.10
CA SER A 118 2.38 23.89 -11.74
C SER A 118 3.25 22.87 -12.47
N ALA A 119 3.85 23.25 -13.59
CA ALA A 119 4.84 22.43 -14.28
C ALA A 119 5.89 23.32 -14.93
N GLN A 120 7.14 22.86 -14.94
CA GLN A 120 8.22 23.49 -15.65
C GLN A 120 8.59 22.68 -16.89
N ALA A 121 8.92 23.37 -17.97
CA ALA A 121 9.33 22.75 -19.21
C ALA A 121 10.49 23.49 -19.85
N LYS A 122 11.35 22.72 -20.51
CA LYS A 122 12.45 23.21 -21.34
C LYS A 122 12.52 22.35 -22.60
N GLU A 123 12.70 22.99 -23.76
CA GLU A 123 12.81 22.30 -25.06
C GLU A 123 11.62 21.35 -25.34
N GLY A 124 10.42 21.76 -24.92
CA GLY A 124 9.19 20.99 -25.14
C GLY A 124 9.01 19.78 -24.22
N LYS A 125 9.86 19.58 -23.22
CA LYS A 125 9.78 18.47 -22.26
C LYS A 125 9.67 18.98 -20.84
N LEU A 126 9.12 18.16 -19.94
CA LEU A 126 9.15 18.43 -18.50
C LEU A 126 10.59 18.53 -18.01
N ASP A 127 10.95 19.64 -17.39
CA ASP A 127 12.30 19.90 -16.89
C ASP A 127 12.19 20.86 -15.69
N GLY A 128 12.57 20.37 -14.51
CA GLY A 128 12.34 21.03 -13.23
C GLY A 128 11.15 20.47 -12.46
N GLU A 129 10.58 21.29 -11.58
CA GLU A 129 9.51 20.87 -10.66
C GLU A 129 8.14 20.82 -11.35
N ALA A 130 7.34 19.82 -10.98
CA ALA A 130 5.93 19.73 -11.31
C ALA A 130 5.10 19.34 -10.08
N ASP A 131 4.00 20.04 -9.85
CA ASP A 131 2.97 19.73 -8.87
C ASP A 131 1.71 19.36 -9.65
N VAL A 132 1.21 18.15 -9.44
CA VAL A 132 0.13 17.58 -10.24
C VAL A 132 -0.89 16.95 -9.31
N TRP A 133 -2.16 17.26 -9.55
CA TRP A 133 -3.28 16.61 -8.92
C TRP A 133 -3.87 15.56 -9.86
N THR A 134 -4.17 14.37 -9.34
CA THR A 134 -4.83 13.32 -10.12
C THR A 134 -6.04 12.75 -9.41
N GLU A 135 -7.04 12.35 -10.18
CA GLU A 135 -8.22 11.63 -9.70
C GLU A 135 -8.58 10.55 -10.70
N TYR A 136 -8.93 9.38 -10.19
CA TYR A 136 -9.33 8.26 -11.02
C TYR A 136 -10.08 7.21 -10.19
N THR A 137 -10.89 6.42 -10.88
CA THR A 137 -11.53 5.24 -10.32
C THR A 137 -10.69 4.01 -10.65
N MET A 138 -10.44 3.16 -9.65
CA MET A 138 -9.91 1.81 -9.84
C MET A 138 -10.99 0.79 -9.54
N SER A 139 -11.14 -0.24 -10.37
CA SER A 139 -12.05 -1.35 -10.06
C SER A 139 -11.47 -2.71 -10.41
N ASN A 140 -11.88 -3.72 -9.66
CA ASN A 140 -11.60 -5.11 -9.98
C ASN A 140 -12.77 -6.00 -9.56
N ASP A 141 -13.04 -7.00 -10.38
CA ASP A 141 -14.00 -8.05 -10.10
C ASP A 141 -13.24 -9.36 -10.00
N SER A 142 -13.57 -10.16 -9.00
CA SER A 142 -13.00 -11.49 -8.79
C SER A 142 -14.11 -12.50 -8.50
N SER A 143 -13.95 -13.70 -9.02
CA SER A 143 -14.81 -14.85 -8.69
C SER A 143 -13.94 -15.92 -8.06
N GLN A 144 -14.35 -16.41 -6.90
CA GLN A 144 -13.61 -17.39 -6.13
C GLN A 144 -14.57 -18.45 -5.59
N SER A 145 -14.02 -19.60 -5.22
CA SER A 145 -14.75 -20.68 -4.56
C SER A 145 -14.08 -21.03 -3.24
N MET A 146 -14.88 -21.34 -2.23
CA MET A 146 -14.44 -21.79 -0.92
C MET A 146 -15.07 -23.15 -0.63
N ASN A 147 -14.23 -24.13 -0.30
CA ASN A 147 -14.69 -25.44 0.15
C ASN A 147 -14.96 -25.39 1.66
N MET A 148 -16.21 -25.64 2.04
CA MET A 148 -16.67 -25.74 3.42
C MET A 148 -17.08 -27.19 3.72
N GLY A 149 -16.10 -28.09 3.73
CA GLY A 149 -16.35 -29.53 3.90
C GLY A 149 -17.00 -30.12 2.66
N GLU A 150 -18.28 -30.50 2.75
CA GLU A 150 -19.04 -31.15 1.68
C GLU A 150 -19.63 -30.16 0.66
N LYS A 151 -19.53 -28.85 0.91
CA LYS A 151 -20.11 -27.82 0.05
C LYS A 151 -19.06 -26.87 -0.48
N THR A 152 -19.10 -26.64 -1.79
CA THR A 152 -18.37 -25.54 -2.42
C THR A 152 -19.30 -24.32 -2.50
N ILE A 153 -18.86 -23.19 -1.95
CA ILE A 153 -19.55 -21.91 -2.05
C ILE A 153 -18.78 -21.02 -3.02
N GLU A 154 -19.44 -20.57 -4.06
CA GLU A 154 -18.90 -19.58 -4.99
C GLU A 154 -19.21 -18.18 -4.47
N PHE A 155 -18.30 -17.24 -4.67
CA PHE A 155 -18.54 -15.84 -4.35
C PHE A 155 -17.88 -14.92 -5.35
N LYS A 156 -18.57 -13.81 -5.62
CA LYS A 156 -18.10 -12.73 -6.49
C LYS A 156 -17.80 -11.52 -5.62
N THR A 157 -16.57 -11.02 -5.69
CA THR A 157 -16.17 -9.79 -5.02
C THR A 157 -15.89 -8.73 -6.06
N SER A 158 -16.60 -7.61 -5.94
CA SER A 158 -16.35 -6.39 -6.69
C SER A 158 -15.77 -5.36 -5.73
N SER A 159 -14.66 -4.76 -6.12
CA SER A 159 -14.05 -3.65 -5.40
C SER A 159 -13.93 -2.46 -6.33
N ARG A 160 -14.36 -1.29 -5.83
CA ARG A 160 -14.24 0.00 -6.50
C ARG A 160 -13.58 0.97 -5.54
N SER A 161 -12.49 1.56 -5.98
CA SER A 161 -11.76 2.59 -5.24
C SER A 161 -11.81 3.91 -5.98
N GLU A 162 -12.15 4.98 -5.28
CA GLU A 162 -11.94 6.34 -5.78
C GLU A 162 -10.61 6.84 -5.21
N VAL A 163 -9.70 7.23 -6.10
CA VAL A 163 -8.36 7.69 -5.75
C VAL A 163 -8.25 9.18 -6.06
N LYS A 164 -7.79 9.94 -5.07
CA LYS A 164 -7.39 11.35 -5.23
C LYS A 164 -5.96 11.48 -4.80
N SER A 165 -5.12 12.10 -5.63
CA SER A 165 -3.73 12.30 -5.29
C SER A 165 -3.20 13.67 -5.63
N ARG A 166 -2.16 14.06 -4.92
CA ARG A 166 -1.31 15.20 -5.27
C ARG A 166 0.14 14.77 -5.19
N GLY A 167 0.84 14.92 -6.31
CA GLY A 167 2.24 14.55 -6.44
C GLY A 167 3.12 15.76 -6.74
N ARG A 168 4.27 15.82 -6.07
CA ARG A 168 5.38 16.70 -6.43
C ARG A 168 6.44 15.85 -7.12
N TYR A 169 6.89 16.29 -8.27
CA TYR A 169 7.80 15.56 -9.15
C TYR A 169 8.95 16.47 -9.55
N VAL A 170 10.13 15.90 -9.74
CA VAL A 170 11.28 16.60 -10.32
C VAL A 170 11.71 15.86 -11.57
N PHE A 171 11.73 16.56 -12.70
CA PHE A 171 12.16 16.04 -13.99
C PHE A 171 13.47 16.68 -14.42
N GLU A 172 14.25 15.95 -15.22
CA GLU A 172 15.40 16.48 -15.95
C GLU A 172 15.30 15.98 -17.39
N ALA A 173 15.17 16.91 -18.34
CA ALA A 173 15.04 16.60 -19.77
C ALA A 173 13.97 15.53 -20.10
N GLY A 174 12.84 15.55 -19.40
CA GLY A 174 11.72 14.62 -19.54
C GLY A 174 11.83 13.34 -18.71
N VAL A 175 12.92 13.13 -17.96
CA VAL A 175 13.13 11.94 -17.12
C VAL A 175 12.80 12.25 -15.67
N LEU A 176 11.89 11.47 -15.07
CA LEU A 176 11.56 11.58 -13.65
C LEU A 176 12.77 11.21 -12.78
N LYS A 177 13.16 12.11 -11.88
CA LYS A 177 14.27 11.90 -10.94
C LYS A 177 13.79 11.55 -9.56
N THR A 178 12.87 12.33 -9.02
CA THR A 178 12.30 12.11 -7.69
C THR A 178 10.82 12.44 -7.69
N SER A 179 10.09 11.82 -6.77
CA SER A 179 8.68 12.13 -6.58
C SER A 179 8.26 11.93 -5.13
N VAL A 180 7.27 12.71 -4.72
CA VAL A 180 6.50 12.51 -3.49
C VAL A 180 5.03 12.59 -3.86
N VAL A 181 4.32 11.47 -3.79
CA VAL A 181 2.91 11.37 -4.13
C VAL A 181 2.12 11.05 -2.88
N VAL A 182 1.13 11.88 -2.57
CA VAL A 182 0.17 11.61 -1.49
C VAL A 182 -1.15 11.24 -2.13
N GLN A 183 -1.71 10.10 -1.75
CA GLN A 183 -2.97 9.58 -2.27
C GLN A 183 -3.95 9.35 -1.12
N MET A 184 -5.22 9.66 -1.34
CA MET A 184 -6.32 9.15 -0.53
C MET A 184 -7.10 8.14 -1.36
N ILE A 185 -7.38 7.00 -0.76
CA ILE A 185 -8.08 5.88 -1.39
C ILE A 185 -9.32 5.57 -0.55
N GLU A 186 -10.49 5.74 -1.16
CA GLU A 186 -11.77 5.28 -0.60
C GLU A 186 -12.20 4.02 -1.34
N THR A 187 -12.19 2.87 -0.67
CA THR A 187 -12.55 1.58 -1.27
C THR A 187 -13.92 1.10 -0.81
N LYS A 188 -14.77 0.75 -1.78
CA LYS A 188 -16.04 0.07 -1.57
C LYS A 188 -15.92 -1.36 -2.07
N ILE A 189 -16.18 -2.31 -1.18
CA ILE A 189 -16.14 -3.74 -1.48
C ILE A 189 -17.55 -4.30 -1.32
N SER A 190 -18.00 -5.03 -2.33
CA SER A 190 -19.21 -5.83 -2.27
C SER A 190 -18.89 -7.28 -2.60
N THR A 191 -19.33 -8.19 -1.75
CA THR A 191 -19.20 -9.63 -1.98
C THR A 191 -20.58 -10.26 -2.03
N ILE A 192 -20.83 -11.06 -3.06
CA ILE A 192 -22.07 -11.82 -3.25
C ILE A 192 -21.71 -13.30 -3.25
N TYR A 193 -22.28 -14.04 -2.30
CA TYR A 193 -22.13 -15.49 -2.18
C TYR A 193 -23.24 -16.21 -2.95
N SER A 194 -22.95 -17.38 -3.51
CA SER A 194 -23.96 -18.24 -4.16
C SER A 194 -24.96 -18.85 -3.16
N ASP A 195 -24.61 -18.84 -1.87
CA ASP A 195 -25.44 -19.31 -0.78
C ASP A 195 -26.13 -18.15 -0.01
N ALA A 196 -27.46 -18.20 0.09
CA ALA A 196 -28.24 -17.15 0.75
C ALA A 196 -28.04 -17.06 2.27
N ALA A 197 -27.78 -18.19 2.93
CA ALA A 197 -27.51 -18.19 4.37
C ALA A 197 -26.13 -17.57 4.65
N MET A 198 -25.14 -17.85 3.81
CA MET A 198 -23.82 -17.21 3.85
C MET A 198 -23.93 -15.70 3.61
N ASN A 199 -24.67 -15.25 2.60
CA ASN A 199 -24.93 -13.81 2.38
C ASN A 199 -25.52 -13.15 3.62
N THR A 200 -26.55 -13.76 4.21
CA THR A 200 -27.23 -13.23 5.41
C THR A 200 -26.27 -13.15 6.60
N MET A 201 -25.46 -14.20 6.80
CA MET A 201 -24.48 -14.24 7.87
C MET A 201 -23.38 -13.19 7.69
N MET A 202 -22.86 -13.02 6.47
CA MET A 202 -21.80 -12.05 6.19
C MET A 202 -22.29 -10.61 6.28
N GLU A 203 -23.50 -10.31 5.81
CA GLU A 203 -24.07 -8.96 5.95
C GLU A 203 -24.31 -8.61 7.44
N LYS A 204 -24.73 -9.58 8.26
CA LYS A 204 -24.88 -9.39 9.72
C LYS A 204 -23.56 -9.12 10.43
N ASN A 205 -22.44 -9.63 9.91
CA ASN A 205 -21.11 -9.51 10.49
C ASN A 205 -20.23 -8.48 9.77
N LYS A 206 -20.82 -7.69 8.87
CA LYS A 206 -20.09 -6.69 8.10
C LYS A 206 -19.47 -5.66 9.04
N LEU A 207 -18.16 -5.49 8.94
CA LEU A 207 -17.49 -4.41 9.64
C LEU A 207 -17.97 -3.06 9.08
N PRO A 208 -18.07 -2.02 9.92
CA PRO A 208 -18.39 -0.70 9.41
C PRO A 208 -17.33 -0.27 8.38
N PRO A 209 -17.70 0.60 7.41
CA PRO A 209 -16.76 1.08 6.40
C PRO A 209 -15.50 1.63 7.05
N ALA A 210 -14.33 1.20 6.56
CA ALA A 210 -13.07 1.78 6.98
C ALA A 210 -13.00 3.25 6.52
N ALA A 211 -12.32 4.09 7.30
CA ALA A 211 -11.97 5.42 6.85
C ALA A 211 -11.08 5.34 5.59
N PRO A 212 -11.08 6.38 4.73
CA PRO A 212 -10.17 6.44 3.59
C PRO A 212 -8.71 6.24 4.03
N THR A 213 -7.97 5.48 3.25
CA THR A 213 -6.55 5.22 3.47
C THR A 213 -5.73 6.35 2.88
N LEU A 214 -4.70 6.83 3.59
CA LEU A 214 -3.71 7.76 3.03
C LEU A 214 -2.42 7.02 2.69
N ASN A 215 -1.94 7.16 1.46
CA ASN A 215 -0.67 6.60 1.00
C ASN A 215 0.31 7.73 0.65
N PHE A 216 1.54 7.61 1.12
CA PHE A 216 2.66 8.48 0.77
C PHE A 216 3.67 7.63 0.02
N ILE A 217 3.98 7.98 -1.23
CA ILE A 217 4.86 7.21 -2.11
C ILE A 217 6.04 8.11 -2.45
N TYR A 218 7.26 7.63 -2.18
CA TYR A 218 8.50 8.33 -2.46
C TYR A 218 9.24 7.59 -3.59
N GLY A 219 9.56 8.31 -4.66
CA GLY A 219 10.33 7.84 -5.80
C GLY A 219 11.69 8.53 -5.90
N GLY A 220 12.63 7.87 -6.61
CA GLY A 220 13.96 8.43 -6.88
C GLY A 220 15.02 8.13 -5.82
N SER A 221 14.78 7.19 -4.92
CA SER A 221 15.82 6.74 -3.98
C SER A 221 16.93 6.00 -4.73
N PRO A 222 18.22 6.23 -4.40
CA PRO A 222 19.31 5.45 -4.95
C PRO A 222 19.35 4.01 -4.41
N VAL A 223 18.69 3.75 -3.27
CA VAL A 223 18.69 2.44 -2.59
C VAL A 223 17.39 1.69 -2.84
N PHE A 224 16.25 2.38 -2.78
CA PHE A 224 14.94 1.76 -2.89
C PHE A 224 14.28 2.08 -4.23
N LYS A 225 13.77 1.06 -4.92
CA LYS A 225 12.92 1.25 -6.11
C LYS A 225 11.60 1.90 -5.75
N GLN A 226 11.06 1.59 -4.57
CA GLN A 226 9.83 2.17 -4.05
C GLN A 226 9.86 2.22 -2.53
N ILE A 227 9.43 3.36 -1.99
CA ILE A 227 9.15 3.53 -0.58
C ILE A 227 7.71 4.01 -0.46
N SER A 228 6.92 3.38 0.38
CA SER A 228 5.56 3.84 0.63
C SER A 228 5.15 3.70 2.09
N PHE A 229 4.44 4.70 2.59
CA PHE A 229 3.79 4.69 3.89
C PHE A 229 2.28 4.68 3.69
N MET A 230 1.61 3.75 4.34
CA MET A 230 0.15 3.65 4.35
C MET A 230 -0.35 3.97 5.75
N VAL A 231 -1.22 4.97 5.86
CA VAL A 231 -1.96 5.33 7.06
C VAL A 231 -3.38 4.79 6.92
N ALA A 232 -3.71 3.80 7.73
CA ALA A 232 -5.03 3.15 7.70
C ALA A 232 -5.55 2.94 9.12
N ASP A 233 -6.86 3.01 9.27
CA ASP A 233 -7.55 2.70 10.50
C ASP A 233 -7.70 1.17 10.64
N SER A 234 -7.00 0.59 11.63
CA SER A 234 -7.10 -0.83 11.90
C SER A 234 -8.16 -1.13 12.97
N PRO A 235 -9.07 -2.09 12.71
CA PRO A 235 -10.11 -2.45 13.67
C PRO A 235 -9.51 -3.23 14.85
N ILE A 236 -9.72 -2.71 16.04
CA ILE A 236 -9.51 -3.40 17.32
C ILE A 236 -10.86 -3.97 17.74
N VAL A 237 -11.04 -5.26 17.50
CA VAL A 237 -12.25 -6.00 17.89
C VAL A 237 -12.09 -6.47 19.33
N LYS A 238 -12.94 -6.01 20.24
CA LYS A 238 -13.09 -6.63 21.56
C LYS A 238 -14.29 -7.56 21.55
N ALA A 239 -14.04 -8.85 21.72
CA ALA A 239 -15.09 -9.84 21.94
C ALA A 239 -15.78 -9.53 23.28
N GLY A 240 -17.06 -9.15 23.21
CA GLY A 240 -17.93 -8.99 24.37
C GLY A 240 -19.07 -10.00 24.29
N LEU A 241 -19.53 -10.48 25.44
CA LEU A 241 -20.56 -11.53 25.56
C LEU A 241 -21.92 -11.17 24.92
N LEU A 242 -22.17 -9.88 24.65
CA LEU A 242 -23.45 -9.39 24.14
C LEU A 242 -23.36 -8.58 22.84
N LYS A 243 -22.24 -7.92 22.53
CA LYS A 243 -21.90 -7.33 21.21
C LYS A 243 -20.38 -7.15 21.08
N PRO A 244 -19.75 -7.47 19.94
CA PRO A 244 -18.39 -7.06 19.66
C PRO A 244 -18.34 -5.54 19.54
N SER A 245 -17.41 -4.89 20.27
CA SER A 245 -17.11 -3.47 20.04
C SER A 245 -15.90 -3.36 19.12
N VAL A 246 -16.02 -2.63 18.02
CA VAL A 246 -14.90 -2.31 17.12
C VAL A 246 -14.44 -0.88 17.43
N LYS A 247 -13.18 -0.72 17.82
CA LYS A 247 -12.52 0.60 17.89
C LYS A 247 -11.48 0.66 16.78
N TYR A 248 -11.41 1.76 16.07
CA TYR A 248 -10.36 1.96 15.07
C TYR A 248 -9.18 2.70 15.70
N LYS A 249 -7.96 2.27 15.38
CA LYS A 249 -6.74 2.99 15.70
C LYS A 249 -5.96 3.21 14.40
N PRO A 250 -5.51 4.44 14.11
CA PRO A 250 -4.65 4.68 12.97
C PRO A 250 -3.33 3.94 13.15
N GLN A 251 -2.89 3.28 12.08
CA GLN A 251 -1.61 2.58 12.00
C GLN A 251 -0.86 3.03 10.75
N VAL A 252 0.46 3.08 10.86
CA VAL A 252 1.34 3.36 9.73
C VAL A 252 2.12 2.11 9.37
N THR A 253 1.98 1.69 8.13
CA THR A 253 2.76 0.61 7.53
C THR A 253 3.74 1.20 6.53
N LEU A 254 5.03 0.94 6.71
CA LEU A 254 6.08 1.23 5.75
C LEU A 254 6.32 -0.01 4.88
N MET A 255 6.37 0.16 3.57
CA MET A 255 6.86 -0.83 2.62
C MET A 255 8.08 -0.26 1.89
N LEU A 256 9.15 -1.05 1.84
CA LEU A 256 10.38 -0.78 1.12
C LEU A 256 10.56 -1.85 0.05
N ILE A 257 10.90 -1.44 -1.16
CA ILE A 257 11.25 -2.34 -2.26
C ILE A 257 12.64 -1.94 -2.78
N SER A 258 13.58 -2.86 -2.82
CA SER A 258 14.95 -2.64 -3.31
C SER A 258 15.42 -3.76 -4.23
N ASP A 259 16.48 -3.51 -5.01
CA ASP A 259 17.19 -4.58 -5.70
C ASP A 259 17.94 -5.46 -4.68
N ALA A 260 17.98 -6.77 -4.93
CA ALA A 260 18.72 -7.75 -4.15
C ALA A 260 19.83 -8.46 -4.97
N GLY A 261 20.07 -8.01 -6.21
CA GLY A 261 20.99 -8.66 -7.16
C GLY A 261 20.30 -9.71 -8.04
N GLU A 262 20.96 -10.15 -9.12
CA GLU A 262 20.47 -11.21 -10.04
C GLU A 262 18.97 -11.15 -10.43
N ASP A 263 18.45 -9.97 -10.77
CA ASP A 263 17.03 -9.72 -11.09
C ASP A 263 16.04 -10.08 -9.96
N GLN A 264 16.54 -10.13 -8.73
CA GLN A 264 15.75 -10.34 -7.52
C GLN A 264 15.46 -9.00 -6.86
N MET A 265 14.22 -8.88 -6.39
CA MET A 265 13.70 -7.75 -5.63
C MET A 265 13.50 -8.18 -4.19
N LYS A 266 13.88 -7.32 -3.24
CA LYS A 266 13.59 -7.49 -1.81
C LYS A 266 12.45 -6.56 -1.44
N MET A 267 11.48 -7.09 -0.70
CA MET A 267 10.38 -6.34 -0.11
C MET A 267 10.47 -6.45 1.41
N GLU A 268 10.41 -5.32 2.10
CA GLU A 268 10.40 -5.26 3.56
C GLU A 268 9.21 -4.43 4.02
N MET A 269 8.48 -4.93 5.01
CA MET A 269 7.33 -4.23 5.59
C MET A 269 7.53 -4.03 7.08
N TYR A 270 7.18 -2.85 7.57
CA TYR A 270 7.31 -2.45 8.97
C TYR A 270 6.04 -1.77 9.45
N GLN A 271 5.69 -1.95 10.71
CA GLN A 271 4.60 -1.24 11.38
C GLN A 271 5.00 -0.93 12.82
N GLY A 272 5.02 0.36 13.16
CA GLY A 272 5.58 0.82 14.43
C GLY A 272 7.00 0.28 14.64
N LYS A 273 7.27 -0.33 15.80
CA LYS A 273 8.60 -0.87 16.08
C LYS A 273 8.89 -2.25 15.45
N ARG A 274 7.92 -2.83 14.73
CA ARG A 274 7.95 -4.23 14.32
C ARG A 274 8.22 -4.37 12.83
N PRO A 275 9.11 -5.28 12.41
CA PRO A 275 9.01 -5.82 11.06
C PRO A 275 7.72 -6.64 10.97
N LEU A 276 7.08 -6.62 9.81
CA LEU A 276 5.92 -7.45 9.48
C LEU A 276 6.33 -8.59 8.55
N SER A 277 7.12 -8.27 7.53
CA SER A 277 7.61 -9.26 6.57
C SER A 277 8.90 -8.82 5.89
N ILE A 278 9.67 -9.80 5.48
CA ILE A 278 10.81 -9.64 4.57
C ILE A 278 10.66 -10.73 3.52
N GLY A 279 10.66 -10.37 2.26
CA GLY A 279 10.45 -11.31 1.17
C GLY A 279 11.30 -10.98 -0.04
N TYR A 280 11.60 -12.00 -0.82
CA TYR A 280 12.39 -11.89 -2.04
C TYR A 280 11.59 -12.44 -3.23
N THR A 281 11.63 -11.74 -4.35
CA THR A 281 10.96 -12.17 -5.57
C THR A 281 11.90 -12.07 -6.76
N LYS A 282 11.88 -13.08 -7.63
CA LYS A 282 12.59 -13.07 -8.92
C LYS A 282 11.58 -13.29 -10.02
N ASN A 283 11.58 -12.45 -11.05
CA ASN A 283 10.61 -12.49 -12.15
C ASN A 283 9.14 -12.51 -11.69
N GLY A 284 8.83 -11.75 -10.62
CA GLY A 284 7.47 -11.66 -10.06
C GLY A 284 7.01 -12.87 -9.24
N LYS A 285 7.88 -13.85 -8.96
CA LYS A 285 7.58 -15.02 -8.12
C LYS A 285 8.42 -15.01 -6.85
N PRO A 286 7.90 -15.51 -5.72
CA PRO A 286 8.72 -15.75 -4.52
C PRO A 286 9.96 -16.60 -4.86
N ASP A 287 11.15 -16.10 -4.55
CA ASP A 287 12.42 -16.81 -4.75
C ASP A 287 13.38 -16.36 -3.65
N GLY A 288 13.85 -17.29 -2.83
CA GLY A 288 14.62 -17.02 -1.61
C GLY A 288 13.80 -17.17 -0.33
N GLU A 289 14.36 -16.66 0.77
CA GLU A 289 13.74 -16.70 2.09
C GLU A 289 12.54 -15.74 2.17
N GLN A 290 11.45 -16.17 2.78
CA GLN A 290 10.33 -15.30 3.16
C GLN A 290 10.18 -15.39 4.67
N ILE A 291 10.24 -14.24 5.33
CA ILE A 291 10.12 -14.11 6.76
C ILE A 291 8.85 -13.35 7.05
N ILE A 292 8.00 -13.92 7.90
CA ILE A 292 6.80 -13.26 8.42
C ILE A 292 6.94 -13.17 9.93
N TYR A 293 6.67 -11.98 10.47
CA TYR A 293 6.66 -11.72 11.89
C TYR A 293 5.22 -11.51 12.35
N MET A 294 4.85 -12.22 13.41
CA MET A 294 3.52 -12.16 14.00
C MET A 294 3.64 -11.73 15.46
N GLU A 295 2.59 -11.10 15.98
CA GLU A 295 2.49 -10.89 17.42
C GLU A 295 2.60 -12.22 18.15
N ASP A 296 3.14 -12.21 19.38
CA ASP A 296 3.06 -13.39 20.25
C ASP A 296 1.63 -13.58 20.80
N PHE A 297 0.74 -14.05 19.93
CA PHE A 297 -0.63 -14.41 20.31
C PHE A 297 -0.66 -15.78 21.02
N VAL A 298 0.37 -16.60 20.86
CA VAL A 298 0.49 -17.94 21.44
C VAL A 298 0.63 -17.87 22.95
N THR A 299 1.60 -17.10 23.45
CA THR A 299 1.78 -16.86 24.88
C THR A 299 0.60 -16.11 25.46
N LYS A 300 0.07 -15.10 24.75
CA LYS A 300 -1.14 -14.35 25.16
C LYS A 300 -2.37 -15.26 25.31
N SER A 301 -2.46 -16.33 24.52
CA SER A 301 -3.55 -17.30 24.55
C SER A 301 -3.25 -18.52 25.41
N LYS A 302 -2.12 -18.54 26.14
CA LYS A 302 -1.65 -19.68 26.94
C LYS A 302 -1.52 -20.99 26.14
N MET A 303 -1.21 -20.89 24.85
CA MET A 303 -0.95 -22.03 23.97
C MET A 303 0.56 -22.22 23.77
N ARG A 304 0.96 -23.33 23.16
CA ARG A 304 2.33 -23.55 22.67
C ARG A 304 2.39 -23.44 21.15
N LEU A 305 3.55 -23.09 20.60
CA LEU A 305 3.76 -22.99 19.15
C LEU A 305 3.47 -24.30 18.42
N ASP A 306 3.86 -25.44 19.01
CA ASP A 306 3.67 -26.77 18.44
C ASP A 306 2.21 -27.24 18.44
N GLN A 307 1.31 -26.51 19.10
CA GLN A 307 -0.13 -26.78 19.08
C GLN A 307 -0.85 -26.05 17.94
N MET A 308 -0.14 -25.23 17.17
CA MET A 308 -0.71 -24.39 16.13
C MET A 308 -0.37 -24.93 14.74
N PRO A 309 -1.36 -25.31 13.92
CA PRO A 309 -1.11 -25.78 12.56
C PRO A 309 -0.33 -24.75 11.73
N GLY A 310 0.71 -25.19 11.02
CA GLY A 310 1.52 -24.33 10.17
C GLY A 310 2.61 -23.53 10.90
N MET A 311 2.88 -23.83 12.18
CA MET A 311 3.90 -23.17 13.01
C MET A 311 5.12 -24.04 13.29
N GLU A 312 5.29 -25.14 12.55
CA GLU A 312 6.32 -26.17 12.78
C GLU A 312 7.75 -25.62 12.64
N ARG A 313 7.92 -24.51 11.92
CA ARG A 313 9.20 -23.80 11.69
C ARG A 313 9.23 -22.40 12.29
N ALA A 314 8.25 -22.08 13.13
CA ALA A 314 8.19 -20.79 13.79
C ALA A 314 9.05 -20.80 15.06
N LYS A 315 9.63 -19.65 15.41
CA LYS A 315 10.36 -19.47 16.66
C LYS A 315 10.01 -18.12 17.29
N PHE A 316 10.17 -18.04 18.60
CA PHE A 316 10.13 -16.74 19.28
C PHE A 316 11.42 -15.97 19.01
N VAL A 317 11.26 -14.69 18.69
CA VAL A 317 12.37 -13.75 18.53
C VAL A 317 12.04 -12.48 19.32
N THR A 318 13.07 -11.73 19.72
CA THR A 318 12.89 -10.39 20.29
C THR A 318 13.50 -9.39 19.33
N ILE A 319 12.69 -8.47 18.82
CA ILE A 319 13.11 -7.43 17.89
C ILE A 319 12.65 -6.09 18.47
N ASN A 320 13.58 -5.13 18.60
CA ASN A 320 13.31 -3.81 19.17
C ASN A 320 12.61 -3.84 20.54
N GLY A 321 12.91 -4.86 21.35
CA GLY A 321 12.33 -5.06 22.69
C GLY A 321 10.94 -5.70 22.71
N GLU A 322 10.40 -6.11 21.56
CA GLU A 322 9.11 -6.80 21.47
C GLU A 322 9.31 -8.28 21.13
N GLN A 323 8.63 -9.15 21.85
CA GLN A 323 8.59 -10.59 21.57
C GLN A 323 7.60 -10.85 20.43
N LEU A 324 8.12 -11.50 19.38
CA LEU A 324 7.38 -11.82 18.16
C LEU A 324 7.55 -13.31 17.84
N ILE A 325 6.66 -13.81 17.00
CA ILE A 325 6.82 -15.11 16.37
C ILE A 325 7.35 -14.90 14.95
N GLU A 326 8.53 -15.41 14.67
CA GLU A 326 9.14 -15.42 13.35
C GLU A 326 8.85 -16.75 12.65
N LYS A 327 8.26 -16.71 11.46
CA LYS A 327 8.09 -17.86 10.57
C LYS A 327 8.91 -17.66 9.30
N ARG A 328 9.71 -18.67 8.95
CA ARG A 328 10.52 -18.68 7.73
C ARG A 328 10.04 -19.75 6.76
N THR A 329 9.90 -19.38 5.50
CA THR A 329 9.58 -20.27 4.38
C THR A 329 10.52 -19.97 3.23
N TYR A 330 11.05 -20.99 2.57
CA TYR A 330 11.96 -20.81 1.44
C TYR A 330 11.26 -21.16 0.14
N PHE A 331 11.46 -20.35 -0.88
CA PHE A 331 10.90 -20.57 -2.21
C PHE A 331 11.99 -20.65 -3.25
N LYS A 332 11.77 -21.46 -4.29
CA LYS A 332 12.53 -21.41 -5.53
C LYS A 332 11.55 -21.32 -6.68
N ASN A 333 11.63 -20.24 -7.46
CA ASN A 333 10.76 -20.00 -8.61
C ASN A 333 9.25 -20.16 -8.29
N GLY A 334 8.82 -19.63 -7.14
CA GLY A 334 7.45 -19.67 -6.65
C GLY A 334 7.02 -20.96 -5.94
N LEU A 335 7.88 -21.99 -5.89
CA LEU A 335 7.59 -23.24 -5.20
C LEU A 335 8.24 -23.27 -3.81
N GLU A 336 7.45 -23.56 -2.79
CA GLU A 336 7.97 -23.74 -1.43
C GLU A 336 8.89 -24.97 -1.39
N ILE A 337 10.14 -24.77 -0.98
CA ILE A 337 11.13 -25.83 -0.81
C ILE A 337 11.23 -26.19 0.66
N LYS A 338 11.06 -27.48 0.97
CA LYS A 338 11.08 -28.00 2.33
C LYS A 338 12.50 -28.14 2.91
N THR A 339 13.56 -27.80 2.18
CA THR A 339 14.93 -27.95 2.65
C THR A 339 15.23 -27.05 3.85
N ALA A 340 16.10 -27.54 4.74
CA ALA A 340 16.70 -26.75 5.80
C ALA A 340 17.42 -25.53 5.18
N ALA A 341 17.36 -24.39 5.85
CA ALA A 341 18.07 -23.17 5.47
C ALA A 341 19.50 -23.50 5.00
N PRO A 342 20.05 -22.81 3.99
CA PRO A 342 21.50 -22.73 3.89
C PRO A 342 22.00 -22.19 5.23
N THR A 343 22.83 -22.97 5.92
CA THR A 343 23.55 -22.51 7.09
C THR A 343 24.34 -21.25 6.68
N PRO A 344 24.28 -20.15 7.47
CA PRO A 344 24.93 -18.89 7.13
C PRO A 344 26.44 -19.03 6.90
#